data_AF-A0A7G3FKP4-F1
#
_entry.id   AF-A0A7G3FKP4-F1
#
_cell.length_a   1.000
_cell.length_b   1.000
_cell.length_c   1.000
_cell.angle_alpha   90.00
_cell.angle_beta   90.00
_cell.angle_gamma   90.00
#
_symmetry.space_group_name_H-M   'P 1'
#
loop_
_entity.id
_entity.type
_entity.pdbx_description
1 polymer ?
#
loop_
_entity_poly.entity_id
_entity_poly.type
_entity_poly.pdbx_seq_one_letter_code
_entity_poly.pdbx_strand_id
1 'polypeptide(L)'
;MFDKLKRPFKDFLKLIESLKTETKFSPSDPLRFTSIRYLNGHEVLDRDPERFRRALMIQGISEDQIKFGQHLQFTNELRIIDNKVVEVIERCADQAESVRQNVEYDLPIEDWPDHKYFFLIPDKGGPHQIGGECPKPIVFDSQYGFSFIASIDGTDPFFSWIETDELNIFYPLNTCCLSGLFIDWKNEKEPIVLNPEVMTDAWRTNYVDGSEVGVFKGINYKSTDDVDVNLLKDEFGDTHICGVPMWYQAPDIPVCPKTGNVMRYVTTIRSNVKNELIKGTSVFGDYLTFMDVGFLYVFWEPTSNIMYLTAQC
;
A
#
# COMPACT_ATOMS: atom_id res chain seq x y z
N MET A 1 -30.29 0.85 28.42
CA MET A 1 -29.41 -0.01 27.59
C MET A 1 -28.08 0.66 27.22
N PHE A 2 -27.76 1.86 27.75
CA PHE A 2 -26.53 2.60 27.42
C PHE A 2 -25.47 2.67 28.55
N ASP A 3 -25.66 1.97 29.67
CA ASP A 3 -24.72 1.98 30.81
C ASP A 3 -23.73 0.82 30.84
N LYS A 4 -23.77 -0.10 29.86
CA LYS A 4 -22.84 -1.25 29.80
C LYS A 4 -21.58 -1.02 28.96
N LEU A 5 -21.47 0.12 28.26
CA LEU A 5 -20.30 0.48 27.42
C LEU A 5 -19.23 1.32 28.15
N LYS A 6 -19.47 1.75 29.39
CA LYS A 6 -18.49 2.57 30.16
C LYS A 6 -17.43 1.76 30.92
N ARG A 7 -17.61 0.44 31.09
CA ARG A 7 -16.61 -0.43 31.76
C ARG A 7 -15.40 -0.80 30.88
N PRO A 8 -15.54 -1.21 29.61
CA PRO A 8 -14.36 -1.62 28.82
C PRO A 8 -13.40 -0.46 28.52
N PHE A 9 -13.88 0.79 28.46
CA PHE A 9 -13.02 1.95 28.21
C PHE A 9 -12.15 2.33 29.42
N LYS A 10 -12.66 2.11 30.64
CA LYS A 10 -11.91 2.40 31.87
C LYS A 10 -10.83 1.35 32.14
N ASP A 11 -11.09 0.10 31.75
CA ASP A 11 -10.12 -0.98 31.84
C ASP A 11 -9.04 -0.86 30.75
N PHE A 12 -9.39 -0.34 29.56
CA PHE A 12 -8.44 0.04 28.50
C PHE A 12 -7.53 1.21 28.91
N LEU A 13 -8.07 2.27 29.52
CA LEU A 13 -7.27 3.38 30.04
C LEU A 13 -6.37 2.96 31.22
N LYS A 14 -6.82 2.03 32.08
CA LYS A 14 -5.98 1.43 33.11
C LYS A 14 -4.89 0.53 32.54
N LEU A 15 -5.15 -0.17 31.42
CA LEU A 15 -4.13 -0.94 30.72
C LEU A 15 -3.05 0.00 30.17
N ILE A 16 -3.45 1.11 29.53
CA ILE A 16 -2.52 2.17 29.07
C ILE A 16 -1.75 2.79 30.25
N GLU A 17 -2.39 3.07 31.38
CA GLU A 17 -1.70 3.55 32.59
C GLU A 17 -0.77 2.49 33.20
N SER A 18 -1.11 1.20 33.10
CA SER A 18 -0.26 0.11 33.59
C SER A 18 0.95 -0.13 32.70
N LEU A 19 0.86 0.20 31.40
CA LEU A 19 1.98 0.19 30.45
C LEU A 19 2.91 1.40 30.62
N LYS A 20 2.50 2.43 31.36
CA LYS A 20 3.35 3.57 31.76
C LYS A 20 4.22 3.27 32.99
N THR A 21 4.23 2.03 33.49
CA THR A 21 5.06 1.65 34.64
C THR A 21 6.54 1.54 34.25
N GLU A 22 7.23 2.67 34.45
CA GLU A 22 8.64 2.84 34.81
C GLU A 22 9.60 1.66 34.58
N THR A 23 10.25 1.61 33.42
CA THR A 23 11.70 1.40 33.41
C THR A 23 12.38 2.76 33.54
N LYS A 24 12.80 3.10 34.76
CA LYS A 24 13.69 4.23 35.03
C LYS A 24 15.05 3.95 34.40
N PHE A 25 15.26 4.36 33.16
CA PHE A 25 16.61 4.51 32.63
C PHE A 25 17.23 5.78 33.23
N SER A 26 18.36 5.59 33.91
CA SER A 26 19.16 6.68 34.49
C SER A 26 19.63 7.64 33.38
N PRO A 27 19.53 8.97 33.54
CA PRO A 27 20.02 9.94 32.55
C PRO A 27 21.56 10.02 32.44
N SER A 28 22.30 9.10 33.04
CA SER A 28 23.74 9.25 33.29
C SER A 28 24.66 8.47 32.36
N ASP A 29 24.14 7.85 31.29
CA ASP A 29 24.96 7.43 30.16
C ASP A 29 24.27 7.89 28.87
N PRO A 30 24.92 8.66 27.99
CA PRO A 30 24.37 8.86 26.66
C PRO A 30 24.45 7.49 25.99
N LEU A 31 23.35 6.74 26.01
CA LEU A 31 23.17 5.59 25.12
C LEU A 31 23.46 6.10 23.72
N ARG A 32 24.68 5.82 23.23
CA ARG A 32 25.04 6.08 21.86
C ARG A 32 24.32 5.01 21.06
N PHE A 33 23.17 5.38 20.52
CA PHE A 33 22.47 4.55 19.55
C PHE A 33 23.46 4.15 18.45
N THR A 34 23.47 2.86 18.10
CA THR A 34 24.27 2.38 16.97
C THR A 34 23.71 2.91 15.66
N SER A 35 22.39 3.07 15.57
CA SER A 35 21.72 3.70 14.44
C SER A 35 20.38 4.33 14.83
N ILE A 36 19.89 5.22 13.97
CA ILE A 36 18.53 5.77 13.98
C ILE A 36 17.95 5.53 12.59
N ARG A 37 16.76 4.96 12.52
CA ARG A 37 16.06 4.65 11.26
C ARG A 37 14.60 5.08 11.34
N TYR A 38 13.95 5.23 10.20
CA TYR A 38 12.59 5.76 10.12
C TYR A 38 11.67 4.82 9.38
N LEU A 39 10.45 4.66 9.90
CA LEU A 39 9.37 3.92 9.27
C LEU A 39 8.14 4.82 9.14
N ASN A 40 7.36 4.69 8.07
CA ASN A 40 6.04 5.32 7.98
C ASN A 40 4.92 4.30 8.18
N GLY A 41 3.85 4.66 8.87
CA GLY A 41 2.73 3.80 9.23
C GLY A 41 2.41 3.81 10.74
N HIS A 42 1.20 3.42 11.10
CA HIS A 42 0.80 3.21 12.50
C HIS A 42 1.11 1.77 12.92
N GLU A 43 1.44 1.53 14.20
CA GLU A 43 1.64 0.18 14.75
C GLU A 43 2.67 -0.69 13.98
N VAL A 44 3.69 -0.06 13.38
CA VAL A 44 4.72 -0.76 12.60
C VAL A 44 5.59 -1.70 13.44
N LEU A 45 5.62 -1.52 14.76
CA LEU A 45 6.22 -2.46 15.70
C LEU A 45 5.23 -3.59 16.01
N ASP A 46 5.31 -4.67 15.24
CA ASP A 46 4.56 -5.89 15.50
C ASP A 46 5.36 -6.84 16.42
N ARG A 47 4.66 -7.56 17.30
CA ARG A 47 5.27 -8.62 18.12
C ARG A 47 5.56 -9.88 17.31
N ASP A 48 4.93 -10.05 16.16
CA ASP A 48 5.28 -11.06 15.17
C ASP A 48 6.53 -10.61 14.40
N PRO A 49 7.68 -11.30 14.55
CA PRO A 49 8.92 -10.93 13.88
C PRO A 49 8.81 -10.91 12.35
N GLU A 50 7.97 -11.75 11.75
CA GLU A 50 7.81 -11.77 10.30
C GLU A 50 6.99 -10.59 9.80
N ARG A 51 5.95 -10.17 10.53
CA ARG A 51 5.21 -8.96 10.19
C ARG A 51 6.09 -7.72 10.35
N PHE A 52 6.87 -7.66 11.44
CA PHE A 52 7.80 -6.57 11.64
C PHE A 52 8.87 -6.52 10.54
N ARG A 53 9.44 -7.69 10.17
CA ARG A 53 10.39 -7.79 9.04
C ARG A 53 9.81 -7.24 7.74
N ARG A 54 8.56 -7.59 7.42
CA ARG A 54 7.89 -7.09 6.21
C ARG A 54 7.66 -5.59 6.27
N ALA A 55 7.28 -5.06 7.44
CA ALA A 55 7.13 -3.63 7.65
C ALA A 55 8.46 -2.90 7.39
N LEU A 56 9.57 -3.39 7.95
CA LEU A 56 10.90 -2.82 7.72
C LEU A 56 11.24 -2.75 6.21
N MET A 57 10.95 -3.81 5.45
CA MET A 57 11.26 -3.88 4.02
C MET A 57 10.48 -2.92 3.12
N ILE A 58 9.31 -2.43 3.55
CA ILE A 58 8.38 -1.67 2.70
C ILE A 58 8.09 -0.27 3.23
N GLN A 59 8.11 -0.11 4.55
CA GLN A 59 7.76 1.14 5.23
C GLN A 59 8.99 1.95 5.65
N GLY A 60 10.20 1.43 5.45
CA GLY A 60 11.45 2.15 5.67
C GLY A 60 11.52 3.41 4.81
N ILE A 61 11.77 4.57 5.43
CA ILE A 61 11.87 5.84 4.71
C ILE A 61 13.20 6.52 4.98
N SER A 62 13.68 7.23 3.97
CA SER A 62 14.86 8.10 4.09
C SER A 62 14.57 9.34 4.95
N GLU A 63 15.62 9.86 5.59
CA GLU A 63 15.50 10.97 6.56
C GLU A 63 14.88 12.24 5.93
N ASP A 64 15.17 12.52 4.65
CA ASP A 64 14.61 13.67 3.94
C ASP A 64 13.09 13.58 3.72
N GLN A 65 12.51 12.39 3.90
CA GLN A 65 11.09 12.12 3.68
C GLN A 65 10.25 12.19 4.96
N ILE A 66 10.88 12.33 6.13
CA ILE A 66 10.19 12.29 7.43
C ILE A 66 9.07 13.33 7.51
N LYS A 67 9.35 14.59 7.16
CA LYS A 67 8.35 15.66 7.24
C LYS A 67 7.16 15.41 6.33
N PHE A 68 7.44 14.93 5.12
CA PHE A 68 6.41 14.57 4.17
C PHE A 68 5.57 13.39 4.70
N GLY A 69 6.23 12.34 5.19
CA GLY A 69 5.60 11.18 5.80
C GLY A 69 4.66 11.55 6.95
N GLN A 70 5.09 12.46 7.83
CA GLN A 70 4.29 12.98 8.95
C GLN A 70 3.02 13.71 8.51
N HIS A 71 3.00 14.33 7.33
CA HIS A 71 1.81 14.97 6.78
C HIS A 71 0.81 13.97 6.18
N LEU A 72 1.25 12.75 5.88
CA LEU A 72 0.40 11.69 5.33
C LEU A 72 -0.13 10.76 6.42
N GLN A 73 0.75 10.30 7.31
CA GLN A 73 0.45 9.32 8.35
C GLN A 73 1.50 9.40 9.47
N PHE A 74 1.43 8.48 10.44
CA PHE A 74 2.41 8.40 11.52
C PHE A 74 3.78 7.98 11.02
N THR A 75 4.83 8.71 11.39
CA THR A 75 6.22 8.33 11.18
C THR A 75 6.87 7.93 12.51
N ASN A 76 7.59 6.81 12.51
CA ASN A 76 8.27 6.23 13.66
C ASN A 76 9.78 6.38 13.50
N GLU A 77 10.41 7.09 14.42
CA GLU A 77 11.87 7.13 14.59
C GLU A 77 12.27 5.97 15.52
N LEU A 78 12.93 4.96 14.96
CA LEU A 78 13.46 3.81 15.68
C LEU A 78 14.90 4.12 16.12
N ARG A 79 15.16 4.05 17.43
CA ARG A 79 16.50 4.18 17.98
C ARG A 79 17.03 2.82 18.38
N ILE A 80 18.19 2.48 17.83
CA ILE A 80 18.69 1.12 17.80
C ILE A 80 20.02 1.05 18.56
N ILE A 81 20.21 -0.03 19.31
CA ILE A 81 21.49 -0.42 19.91
C ILE A 81 21.74 -1.87 19.52
N ASP A 82 22.89 -2.11 18.89
CA ASP A 82 23.24 -3.38 18.26
C ASP A 82 22.12 -3.82 17.31
N ASN A 83 21.42 -4.93 17.59
CA ASN A 83 20.30 -5.44 16.80
C ASN A 83 18.95 -5.31 17.52
N LYS A 84 18.79 -4.29 18.37
CA LYS A 84 17.57 -4.06 19.15
C LYS A 84 17.04 -2.65 19.00
N VAL A 85 15.74 -2.52 18.78
CA VAL A 85 15.03 -1.24 18.97
C VAL A 85 14.85 -1.03 20.46
N VAL A 86 15.47 0.03 20.98
CA VAL A 86 15.42 0.37 22.41
C VAL A 86 14.47 1.52 22.71
N GLU A 87 14.09 2.27 21.67
CA GLU A 87 13.18 3.40 21.79
C GLU A 87 12.50 3.68 20.45
N VAL A 88 11.22 4.06 20.52
CA VAL A 88 10.46 4.56 19.38
C VAL A 88 9.84 5.91 19.69
N ILE A 89 9.98 6.82 18.74
CA ILE A 89 9.34 8.13 18.77
C ILE A 89 8.39 8.22 17.58
N GLU A 90 7.10 8.20 17.87
CA GLU A 90 6.04 8.35 16.88
C GLU A 90 5.69 9.84 16.71
N ARG A 91 5.52 10.27 15.45
CA ARG A 91 5.23 11.66 15.07
C ARG A 91 4.18 11.70 13.97
N CYS A 92 3.23 12.63 14.07
CA CYS A 92 2.26 12.97 13.02
C CYS A 92 2.10 14.48 12.99
N ALA A 93 1.98 15.09 11.80
CA ALA A 93 1.96 16.55 11.63
C ALA A 93 0.77 17.21 12.35
N ASP A 94 -0.35 16.49 12.49
CA ASP A 94 -1.56 16.99 13.13
C ASP A 94 -1.59 16.75 14.65
N GLN A 95 -0.55 16.11 15.22
CA GLN A 95 -0.41 15.90 16.65
C GLN A 95 0.62 16.85 17.27
N ALA A 96 0.20 17.55 18.32
CA ALA A 96 1.04 18.54 19.02
C ALA A 96 2.21 17.90 19.81
N GLU A 97 2.10 16.63 20.17
CA GLU A 97 3.10 15.93 20.98
C GLU A 97 3.52 14.61 20.32
N SER A 98 4.82 14.35 20.29
CA SER A 98 5.36 13.05 19.88
C SER A 98 5.18 12.02 20.99
N VAL A 99 4.77 10.80 20.65
CA VAL A 99 4.68 9.70 21.61
C VAL A 99 6.04 9.00 21.68
N ARG A 100 6.67 9.03 22.86
CA ARG A 100 7.95 8.36 23.11
C ARG A 100 7.74 7.12 23.95
N GLN A 101 8.28 6.00 23.48
CA GLN A 101 8.16 4.69 24.14
C GLN A 101 9.54 4.07 24.29
N ASN A 102 9.95 3.76 25.52
CA ASN A 102 11.11 2.91 25.77
C ASN A 102 10.66 1.47 25.55
N VAL A 103 11.34 0.75 24.67
CA VAL A 103 10.98 -0.62 24.29
C VAL A 103 12.23 -1.49 24.23
N GLU A 104 12.07 -2.80 24.13
CA GLU A 104 13.19 -3.69 23.78
C GLU A 104 12.64 -4.74 22.81
N TYR A 105 12.85 -4.50 21.52
CA TYR A 105 12.46 -5.41 20.44
C TYR A 105 13.68 -5.84 19.66
N ASP A 106 13.86 -7.14 19.49
CA ASP A 106 14.87 -7.68 18.56
C ASP A 106 14.47 -7.31 17.13
N LEU A 107 15.44 -6.76 16.38
CA LEU A 107 15.27 -6.55 14.95
C LEU A 107 15.33 -7.91 14.24
N PRO A 108 14.33 -8.24 13.40
CA PRO A 108 14.31 -9.51 12.69
C PRO A 108 15.32 -9.55 11.52
N ILE A 109 15.88 -8.41 11.15
CA ILE A 109 16.89 -8.23 10.10
C ILE A 109 17.86 -7.12 10.50
N GLU A 110 19.12 -7.22 10.08
CA GLU A 110 20.18 -6.26 10.42
C GLU A 110 20.05 -4.95 9.62
N ASP A 111 19.48 -5.01 8.42
CA ASP A 111 19.30 -3.86 7.54
C ASP A 111 18.09 -4.04 6.60
N TRP A 112 17.58 -2.94 6.07
CA TRP A 112 16.45 -2.87 5.15
C TRP A 112 16.58 -1.62 4.26
N PRO A 113 15.91 -1.56 3.09
CA PRO A 113 15.97 -0.40 2.23
C PRO A 113 15.26 0.82 2.83
N ASP A 114 15.83 2.00 2.61
CA ASP A 114 15.14 3.27 2.79
C ASP A 114 14.49 3.68 1.46
N HIS A 115 13.19 3.94 1.51
CA HIS A 115 12.41 4.33 0.33
C HIS A 115 12.15 5.84 0.32
N LYS A 116 11.70 6.32 -0.85
CA LYS A 116 11.23 7.69 -1.04
C LYS A 116 9.79 7.68 -1.52
N TYR A 117 9.03 8.69 -1.08
CA TYR A 117 7.76 8.98 -1.70
C TYR A 117 7.99 9.59 -3.08
N PHE A 118 7.21 9.15 -4.03
CA PHE A 118 7.04 9.79 -5.33
C PHE A 118 5.62 9.52 -5.81
N PHE A 119 5.22 10.15 -6.90
CA PHE A 119 3.82 10.27 -7.27
C PHE A 119 3.62 10.12 -8.77
N LEU A 120 2.46 9.62 -9.14
CA LEU A 120 1.91 9.78 -10.48
C LEU A 120 0.95 10.98 -10.46
N ILE A 121 1.27 12.00 -11.25
CA ILE A 121 0.40 13.18 -11.44
C ILE A 121 -0.08 13.27 -12.89
N PRO A 122 -1.32 13.74 -13.14
CA PRO A 122 -1.85 13.83 -14.50
C PRO A 122 -0.95 14.67 -15.40
N ASP A 123 -0.59 14.09 -16.54
CA ASP A 123 0.20 14.75 -17.57
C ASP A 123 -0.15 14.15 -18.93
N LYS A 124 -0.62 14.98 -19.88
CA LYS A 124 -1.06 14.49 -21.20
C LYS A 124 0.04 13.77 -21.99
N GLY A 125 1.30 14.12 -21.76
CA GLY A 125 2.46 13.49 -22.39
C GLY A 125 3.18 12.49 -21.48
N GLY A 126 2.61 12.22 -20.30
CA GLY A 126 3.17 11.28 -19.34
C GLY A 126 3.16 9.84 -19.88
N PRO A 127 4.17 9.02 -19.54
CA PRO A 127 4.32 7.68 -20.08
C PRO A 127 3.43 6.64 -19.40
N HIS A 128 2.94 6.91 -18.18
CA HIS A 128 2.06 6.00 -17.47
C HIS A 128 0.60 6.28 -17.82
N GLN A 129 -0.25 5.27 -17.68
CA GLN A 129 -1.66 5.35 -18.05
C GLN A 129 -2.53 4.70 -16.97
N ILE A 130 -3.66 5.32 -16.62
CA ILE A 130 -4.73 4.72 -15.82
C ILE A 130 -6.04 4.80 -16.61
N GLY A 131 -6.74 3.68 -16.72
CA GLY A 131 -7.85 3.46 -17.65
C GLY A 131 -7.37 3.41 -19.11
N GLY A 132 -8.30 3.55 -20.04
CA GLY A 132 -8.05 3.55 -21.49
C GLY A 132 -8.01 2.15 -22.09
N GLU A 133 -7.53 2.05 -23.32
CA GLU A 133 -7.34 0.77 -23.98
C GLU A 133 -6.03 0.13 -23.51
N CYS A 134 -6.06 -1.19 -23.34
CA CYS A 134 -4.84 -1.94 -23.07
C CYS A 134 -3.92 -1.88 -24.29
N PRO A 135 -2.62 -1.56 -24.13
CA PRO A 135 -1.66 -1.49 -25.23
C PRO A 135 -1.51 -2.79 -26.03
N LYS A 136 -1.77 -3.94 -25.40
CA LYS A 136 -1.62 -5.27 -26.00
C LYS A 136 -2.85 -6.15 -25.67
N PRO A 137 -3.28 -7.06 -26.57
CA PRO A 137 -4.30 -8.04 -26.23
C PRO A 137 -3.78 -9.00 -25.14
N ILE A 138 -4.50 -9.07 -24.02
CA ILE A 138 -4.20 -9.94 -22.88
C ILE A 138 -5.44 -10.76 -22.56
N VAL A 139 -5.26 -12.05 -22.28
CA VAL A 139 -6.35 -12.98 -22.00
C VAL A 139 -6.09 -13.67 -20.66
N PHE A 140 -7.08 -13.64 -19.78
CA PHE A 140 -7.06 -14.41 -18.54
C PHE A 140 -7.85 -15.70 -18.74
N ASP A 141 -7.28 -16.83 -18.34
CA ASP A 141 -8.03 -18.09 -18.20
C ASP A 141 -8.83 -18.06 -16.89
N SER A 142 -9.96 -17.35 -16.92
CA SER A 142 -10.85 -17.16 -15.77
C SER A 142 -12.29 -17.04 -16.21
N GLN A 143 -13.22 -17.47 -15.35
CA GLN A 143 -14.65 -17.20 -15.53
C GLN A 143 -15.03 -15.74 -15.25
N TYR A 144 -14.13 -15.00 -14.59
CA TYR A 144 -14.32 -13.59 -14.23
C TYR A 144 -13.64 -12.67 -15.23
N GLY A 145 -14.29 -11.53 -15.49
CA GLY A 145 -13.78 -10.50 -16.39
C GLY A 145 -12.71 -9.65 -15.72
N PHE A 146 -11.55 -9.51 -16.36
CA PHE A 146 -10.46 -8.65 -15.91
C PHE A 146 -10.47 -7.35 -16.71
N SER A 147 -10.67 -6.23 -16.01
CA SER A 147 -10.59 -4.90 -16.62
C SER A 147 -9.15 -4.40 -16.61
N PHE A 148 -8.72 -3.77 -17.70
CA PHE A 148 -7.46 -3.05 -17.73
C PHE A 148 -7.56 -1.83 -16.82
N ILE A 149 -6.66 -1.72 -15.85
CA ILE A 149 -6.66 -0.66 -14.85
C ILE A 149 -5.60 0.37 -15.17
N ALA A 150 -4.38 -0.07 -15.47
CA ALA A 150 -3.26 0.83 -15.68
C ALA A 150 -2.12 0.16 -16.45
N SER A 151 -1.28 0.99 -17.07
CA SER A 151 0.06 0.63 -17.54
C SER A 151 1.07 1.54 -16.88
N ILE A 152 2.09 0.95 -16.23
CA ILE A 152 3.23 1.66 -15.66
C ILE A 152 4.44 1.41 -16.56
N ASP A 153 4.91 2.46 -17.22
CA ASP A 153 6.18 2.45 -17.94
C ASP A 153 7.34 2.14 -16.98
N GLY A 154 8.01 1.01 -17.20
CA GLY A 154 9.14 0.56 -16.38
C GLY A 154 10.50 1.08 -16.87
N THR A 155 10.53 1.83 -17.98
CA THR A 155 11.72 2.58 -18.42
C THR A 155 11.85 3.92 -17.69
N ASP A 156 10.77 4.38 -17.03
CA ASP A 156 10.80 5.51 -16.11
C ASP A 156 11.81 5.26 -14.97
N PRO A 157 12.73 6.20 -14.68
CA PRO A 157 13.74 6.04 -13.63
C PRO A 157 13.19 5.70 -12.23
N PHE A 158 11.97 6.15 -11.87
CA PHE A 158 11.36 5.82 -10.59
C PHE A 158 10.87 4.35 -10.54
N PHE A 159 10.61 3.75 -11.69
CA PHE A 159 10.08 2.38 -11.85
C PHE A 159 11.08 1.41 -12.48
N SER A 160 12.33 1.82 -12.72
CA SER A 160 13.36 1.00 -13.36
C SER A 160 13.67 -0.31 -12.64
N TRP A 161 13.25 -0.43 -11.38
CA TRP A 161 13.39 -1.63 -10.57
C TRP A 161 12.38 -2.74 -10.87
N ILE A 162 11.32 -2.45 -11.63
CA ILE A 162 10.29 -3.43 -12.01
C ILE A 162 10.89 -4.48 -12.98
N GLU A 163 11.94 -4.11 -13.73
CA GLU A 163 12.67 -4.98 -14.66
C GLU A 163 11.81 -5.49 -15.84
N THR A 164 10.79 -4.73 -16.23
CA THR A 164 10.08 -4.87 -17.51
C THR A 164 9.90 -3.49 -18.14
N ASP A 165 9.78 -3.43 -19.47
CA ASP A 165 9.51 -2.16 -20.17
C ASP A 165 8.14 -1.60 -19.78
N GLU A 166 7.18 -2.47 -19.47
CA GLU A 166 5.80 -2.09 -19.20
C GLU A 166 5.11 -3.05 -18.23
N LEU A 167 4.62 -2.53 -17.12
CA LEU A 167 3.81 -3.27 -16.16
C LEU A 167 2.32 -2.98 -16.38
N ASN A 168 1.63 -3.91 -17.04
CA ASN A 168 0.18 -3.85 -17.23
C ASN A 168 -0.55 -4.38 -16.00
N ILE A 169 -1.52 -3.64 -15.50
CA ILE A 169 -2.30 -3.95 -14.29
C ILE A 169 -3.75 -4.23 -14.71
N PHE A 170 -4.23 -5.41 -14.34
CA PHE A 170 -5.59 -5.85 -14.57
C PHE A 170 -6.25 -6.28 -13.26
N TYR A 171 -7.53 -5.96 -13.10
CA TYR A 171 -8.26 -6.30 -11.88
C TYR A 171 -9.72 -6.68 -12.20
N PRO A 172 -10.29 -7.69 -11.52
CA PRO A 172 -11.66 -8.11 -11.76
C PRO A 172 -12.64 -7.23 -10.98
N LEU A 173 -12.93 -6.03 -11.50
CA LEU A 173 -13.76 -5.02 -10.84
C LEU A 173 -15.17 -5.50 -10.48
N ASN A 174 -15.70 -6.45 -11.24
CA ASN A 174 -17.05 -7.01 -11.05
C ASN A 174 -17.06 -8.26 -10.16
N THR A 175 -15.96 -8.56 -9.47
CA THR A 175 -15.78 -9.76 -8.67
C THR A 175 -15.24 -9.40 -7.30
N CYS A 176 -15.83 -9.97 -6.25
CA CYS A 176 -15.41 -9.69 -4.89
C CYS A 176 -14.11 -10.45 -4.59
N CYS A 177 -13.05 -9.72 -4.25
CA CYS A 177 -11.70 -10.25 -4.00
C CYS A 177 -11.06 -9.60 -2.75
N LEU A 178 -11.65 -9.83 -1.57
CA LEU A 178 -11.25 -9.16 -0.32
C LEU A 178 -9.87 -9.59 0.21
N SER A 179 -9.43 -10.81 -0.10
CA SER A 179 -8.18 -11.39 0.40
C SER A 179 -6.95 -11.09 -0.48
N GLY A 180 -7.14 -10.28 -1.53
CA GLY A 180 -6.10 -9.95 -2.50
C GLY A 180 -5.78 -11.09 -3.48
N LEU A 181 -5.21 -10.72 -4.62
CA LEU A 181 -5.05 -11.58 -5.79
C LEU A 181 -3.60 -11.61 -6.24
N PHE A 182 -3.06 -12.81 -6.48
CA PHE A 182 -1.75 -13.02 -7.04
C PHE A 182 -1.86 -13.38 -8.52
N ILE A 183 -1.15 -12.65 -9.37
CA ILE A 183 -1.10 -12.87 -10.82
C ILE A 183 0.33 -13.21 -11.23
N ASP A 184 0.49 -14.32 -11.93
CA ASP A 184 1.73 -14.72 -12.58
C ASP A 184 1.80 -14.16 -14.00
N TRP A 185 2.74 -13.23 -14.19
CA TRP A 185 2.98 -12.51 -15.44
C TRP A 185 4.11 -13.12 -16.26
N LYS A 186 4.57 -14.34 -15.95
CA LYS A 186 5.61 -15.03 -16.73
C LYS A 186 5.28 -15.14 -18.22
N ASN A 187 3.99 -15.25 -18.58
CA ASN A 187 3.50 -15.06 -19.95
C ASN A 187 2.63 -13.81 -19.99
N GLU A 188 3.16 -12.70 -20.51
CA GLU A 188 2.47 -11.41 -20.53
C GLU A 188 1.14 -11.41 -21.31
N LYS A 189 0.96 -12.34 -22.26
CA LYS A 189 -0.26 -12.44 -23.06
C LYS A 189 -1.35 -13.27 -22.40
N GLU A 190 -0.94 -14.19 -21.54
CA GLU A 190 -1.81 -15.16 -20.86
C GLU A 190 -1.42 -15.27 -19.38
N PRO A 191 -1.57 -14.18 -18.61
CA PRO A 191 -1.28 -14.18 -17.18
C PRO A 191 -2.22 -15.14 -16.43
N ILE A 192 -1.71 -15.74 -15.35
CA ILE A 192 -2.41 -16.77 -14.59
C ILE A 192 -2.71 -16.27 -13.18
N VAL A 193 -3.96 -16.38 -12.75
CA VAL A 193 -4.32 -16.13 -11.34
C VAL A 193 -3.88 -17.34 -10.50
N LEU A 194 -3.02 -17.10 -9.50
CA LEU A 194 -2.44 -18.17 -8.69
C LEU A 194 -3.36 -18.65 -7.56
N ASN A 195 -4.29 -17.80 -7.13
CA ASN A 195 -5.21 -18.05 -6.01
C ASN A 195 -6.66 -17.76 -6.41
N PRO A 196 -7.21 -18.40 -7.46
CA PRO A 196 -8.53 -18.06 -7.99
C PRO A 196 -9.68 -18.24 -6.99
N GLU A 197 -9.49 -19.02 -5.94
CA GLU A 197 -10.47 -19.26 -4.88
C GLU A 197 -10.83 -18.01 -4.04
N VAL A 198 -10.01 -16.96 -4.07
CA VAL A 198 -10.30 -15.69 -3.38
C VAL A 198 -11.33 -14.84 -4.11
N MET A 199 -11.57 -15.15 -5.39
CA MET A 199 -12.57 -14.48 -6.22
C MET A 199 -13.94 -15.09 -5.98
N THR A 200 -14.91 -14.25 -5.62
CA THR A 200 -16.27 -14.71 -5.30
C THR A 200 -17.34 -13.92 -6.04
N ASP A 201 -18.48 -14.57 -6.19
CA ASP A 201 -19.68 -14.02 -6.84
C ASP A 201 -20.45 -13.03 -5.96
N ALA A 202 -19.90 -12.59 -4.83
CA ALA A 202 -20.63 -11.78 -3.85
C ALA A 202 -21.09 -10.42 -4.41
N TRP A 203 -20.49 -9.96 -5.51
CA TRP A 203 -20.90 -8.74 -6.22
C TRP A 203 -21.75 -9.00 -7.47
N ARG A 204 -22.06 -10.27 -7.80
CA ARG A 204 -22.97 -10.56 -8.91
C ARG A 204 -24.34 -9.94 -8.63
N THR A 205 -24.87 -9.27 -9.64
CA THR A 205 -26.22 -8.72 -9.62
C THR A 205 -27.00 -9.25 -10.82
N ASN A 206 -28.29 -8.90 -10.92
CA ASN A 206 -29.08 -9.24 -12.11
C ASN A 206 -28.59 -8.55 -13.40
N TYR A 207 -27.66 -7.59 -13.30
CA TYR A 207 -27.14 -6.80 -14.42
C TYR A 207 -25.64 -7.01 -14.67
N VAL A 208 -24.96 -7.71 -13.76
CA VAL A 208 -23.51 -7.95 -13.79
C VAL A 208 -23.28 -9.38 -13.31
N ASP A 209 -22.95 -10.29 -14.22
CA ASP A 209 -22.63 -11.68 -13.91
C ASP A 209 -21.15 -11.90 -13.53
N GLY A 210 -20.34 -10.84 -13.58
CA GLY A 210 -18.93 -10.86 -13.17
C GLY A 210 -17.97 -11.27 -14.27
N SER A 211 -18.45 -11.76 -15.42
CA SER A 211 -17.63 -11.99 -16.62
C SER A 211 -17.45 -10.73 -17.45
N GLU A 212 -18.28 -9.70 -17.24
CA GLU A 212 -18.22 -8.45 -17.98
C GLU A 212 -16.98 -7.63 -17.64
N VAL A 213 -16.42 -6.98 -18.68
CA VAL A 213 -15.24 -6.14 -18.58
C VAL A 213 -15.62 -4.69 -18.88
N GLY A 214 -15.29 -3.79 -17.96
CA GLY A 214 -15.42 -2.36 -18.13
C GLY A 214 -14.19 -1.77 -18.81
N VAL A 215 -14.40 -0.87 -19.78
CA VAL A 215 -13.34 -0.05 -20.37
C VAL A 215 -13.57 1.39 -19.95
N PHE A 216 -12.60 1.94 -19.22
CA PHE A 216 -12.67 3.29 -18.68
C PHE A 216 -11.86 4.27 -19.54
N LYS A 217 -12.14 5.56 -19.40
CA LYS A 217 -11.38 6.62 -20.04
C LYS A 217 -9.95 6.65 -19.53
N GLY A 218 -9.00 6.72 -20.48
CA GLY A 218 -7.57 6.79 -20.18
C GLY A 218 -7.15 8.20 -19.76
N ILE A 219 -6.29 8.25 -18.75
CA ILE A 219 -5.58 9.46 -18.33
C ILE A 219 -4.10 9.11 -18.24
N ASN A 220 -3.27 9.96 -18.81
CA ASN A 220 -1.82 9.80 -18.76
C ASN A 220 -1.23 10.51 -17.55
N TYR A 221 -0.13 9.96 -17.05
CA TYR A 221 0.55 10.40 -15.84
C TYR A 221 2.05 10.42 -16.03
N LYS A 222 2.71 11.37 -15.35
CA LYS A 222 4.17 11.36 -15.17
C LYS A 222 4.52 11.07 -13.72
N SER A 223 5.70 10.51 -13.51
CA SER A 223 6.33 10.39 -12.21
C SER A 223 6.92 11.73 -11.73
N THR A 224 6.88 11.99 -10.42
CA THR A 224 7.56 13.12 -9.77
C THR A 224 7.73 12.84 -8.28
N ASP A 225 8.82 13.32 -7.68
CA ASP A 225 9.00 13.40 -6.22
C ASP A 225 8.72 14.81 -5.67
N ASP A 226 8.46 15.77 -6.55
CA ASP A 226 8.04 17.13 -6.21
C ASP A 226 6.51 17.26 -6.31
N VAL A 227 5.85 17.24 -5.16
CA VAL A 227 4.39 17.37 -5.04
C VAL A 227 4.01 18.20 -3.83
N ASP A 228 2.99 19.05 -4.00
CA ASP A 228 2.32 19.70 -2.87
C ASP A 228 1.47 18.66 -2.14
N VAL A 229 1.80 18.40 -0.87
CA VAL A 229 1.09 17.43 0.00
C VAL A 229 -0.41 17.72 0.11
N ASN A 230 -0.85 18.97 -0.11
CA ASN A 230 -2.27 19.31 -0.12
C ASN A 230 -3.04 18.66 -1.27
N LEU A 231 -2.38 18.28 -2.36
CA LEU A 231 -3.00 17.53 -3.47
C LEU A 231 -3.45 16.13 -3.06
N LEU A 232 -2.87 15.58 -1.98
CA LEU A 232 -3.20 14.24 -1.47
C LEU A 232 -4.39 14.24 -0.50
N LYS A 233 -4.78 15.43 -0.02
CA LYS A 233 -5.93 15.65 0.87
C LYS A 233 -7.26 15.74 0.11
N ASP A 234 -7.21 15.89 -1.21
CA ASP A 234 -8.40 15.85 -2.04
C ASP A 234 -8.85 14.40 -2.20
N GLU A 235 -10.00 14.06 -1.62
CA GLU A 235 -10.63 12.74 -1.74
C GLU A 235 -10.95 12.39 -3.20
N PHE A 236 -11.09 13.39 -4.07
CA PHE A 236 -11.30 13.24 -5.52
C PHE A 236 -10.07 13.64 -6.34
N GLY A 237 -8.91 13.76 -5.70
CA GLY A 237 -7.66 14.11 -6.35
C GLY A 237 -7.13 12.98 -7.25
N ASP A 238 -6.47 13.35 -8.34
CA ASP A 238 -5.92 12.38 -9.30
C ASP A 238 -4.48 11.97 -8.99
N THR A 239 -3.95 12.31 -7.81
CA THR A 239 -2.55 12.01 -7.48
C THR A 239 -2.45 10.65 -6.82
N HIS A 240 -1.60 9.77 -7.38
CA HIS A 240 -1.39 8.42 -6.86
C HIS A 240 -0.03 8.32 -6.16
N ILE A 241 0.00 7.66 -5.00
CA ILE A 241 1.20 7.56 -4.15
C ILE A 241 2.00 6.32 -4.55
N CYS A 242 3.31 6.48 -4.71
CA CYS A 242 4.24 5.41 -5.07
C CYS A 242 5.44 5.37 -4.09
N GLY A 243 6.24 4.30 -4.18
CA GLY A 243 7.46 4.11 -3.40
C GLY A 243 7.23 3.61 -1.98
N VAL A 244 6.36 4.26 -1.20
CA VAL A 244 5.99 3.83 0.15
C VAL A 244 4.47 3.82 0.29
N PRO A 245 3.85 2.72 0.75
CA PRO A 245 2.40 2.67 0.89
C PRO A 245 1.92 3.61 2.00
N MET A 246 0.74 4.16 1.78
CA MET A 246 -0.05 4.81 2.82
C MET A 246 -1.22 3.89 3.14
N TRP A 247 -1.26 3.39 4.37
CA TRP A 247 -2.23 2.37 4.75
C TRP A 247 -3.49 2.97 5.35
N TYR A 248 -4.64 2.67 4.74
CA TYR A 248 -5.95 3.06 5.30
C TYR A 248 -6.48 2.02 6.31
N GLN A 249 -6.30 0.72 6.02
CA GLN A 249 -6.78 -0.37 6.87
C GLN A 249 -5.66 -1.32 7.37
N ALA A 250 -4.39 -0.98 7.13
CA ALA A 250 -3.21 -1.76 7.52
C ALA A 250 -3.28 -3.27 7.17
N PRO A 251 -3.40 -3.65 5.88
CA PRO A 251 -3.35 -5.05 5.48
C PRO A 251 -2.00 -5.70 5.79
N ASP A 252 -2.01 -7.03 5.78
CA ASP A 252 -0.77 -7.79 5.73
C ASP A 252 0.03 -7.43 4.46
N ILE A 253 1.33 -7.16 4.64
CA ILE A 253 2.26 -6.91 3.54
C ILE A 253 2.48 -8.24 2.79
N PRO A 254 2.27 -8.26 1.46
CA PRO A 254 2.28 -9.50 0.69
C PRO A 254 3.68 -10.09 0.56
N VAL A 255 3.72 -11.42 0.57
CA VAL A 255 4.91 -12.23 0.29
C VAL A 255 4.65 -13.00 -0.99
N CYS A 256 5.62 -13.01 -1.90
CA CYS A 256 5.49 -13.73 -3.15
C CYS A 256 5.34 -15.24 -2.88
N PRO A 257 4.29 -15.89 -3.38
CA PRO A 257 4.04 -17.31 -3.13
C PRO A 257 5.09 -18.24 -3.77
N LYS A 258 5.84 -17.76 -4.77
CA LYS A 258 6.87 -18.54 -5.45
C LYS A 258 8.25 -18.43 -4.80
N THR A 259 8.63 -17.23 -4.37
CA THR A 259 10.00 -16.96 -3.89
C THR A 259 10.08 -16.84 -2.37
N GLY A 260 8.96 -16.56 -1.69
CA GLY A 260 8.96 -16.23 -0.26
C GLY A 260 9.50 -14.82 0.04
N ASN A 261 9.83 -14.03 -0.99
CA ASN A 261 10.31 -12.66 -0.83
C ASN A 261 9.15 -11.72 -0.48
N VAL A 262 9.44 -10.69 0.33
CA VAL A 262 8.51 -9.58 0.53
C VAL A 262 8.34 -8.87 -0.80
N MET A 263 7.10 -8.68 -1.25
CA MET A 263 6.84 -8.03 -2.53
C MET A 263 6.98 -6.52 -2.38
N ARG A 264 7.49 -5.86 -3.41
CA ARG A 264 7.76 -4.43 -3.39
C ARG A 264 6.51 -3.65 -3.78
N TYR A 265 6.24 -2.55 -3.08
CA TYR A 265 5.13 -1.66 -3.37
C TYR A 265 5.40 -0.88 -4.67
N VAL A 266 4.43 -0.87 -5.58
CA VAL A 266 4.49 -0.11 -6.84
C VAL A 266 3.74 1.21 -6.66
N THR A 267 2.43 1.14 -6.44
CA THR A 267 1.55 2.30 -6.38
C THR A 267 0.23 1.93 -5.73
N THR A 268 -0.50 2.95 -5.29
CA THR A 268 -1.91 2.86 -4.91
C THR A 268 -2.73 3.68 -5.89
N ILE A 269 -3.64 3.03 -6.60
CA ILE A 269 -4.56 3.65 -7.56
C ILE A 269 -5.88 3.95 -6.84
N ARG A 270 -6.27 5.22 -6.82
CA ARG A 270 -7.53 5.66 -6.22
C ARG A 270 -8.71 5.43 -7.17
N SER A 271 -9.89 5.19 -6.61
CA SER A 271 -11.14 5.36 -7.36
C SER A 271 -11.21 6.79 -7.92
N ASN A 272 -11.64 6.95 -9.18
CA ASN A 272 -11.56 8.25 -9.85
C ASN A 272 -12.72 8.51 -10.82
N VAL A 273 -13.46 9.58 -10.56
CA VAL A 273 -14.58 10.06 -11.38
C VAL A 273 -14.18 10.53 -12.78
N LYS A 274 -12.89 10.82 -13.02
CA LYS A 274 -12.40 11.23 -14.35
C LYS A 274 -12.17 10.04 -15.28
N ASN A 275 -12.03 8.84 -14.73
CA ASN A 275 -11.96 7.60 -15.47
C ASN A 275 -13.38 7.07 -15.72
N GLU A 276 -14.15 7.79 -16.55
CA GLU A 276 -15.52 7.44 -16.95
C GLU A 276 -15.59 6.10 -17.69
N LEU A 277 -16.61 5.29 -17.43
CA LEU A 277 -16.90 4.06 -18.16
C LEU A 277 -17.34 4.40 -19.59
N ILE A 278 -16.58 3.94 -20.59
CA ILE A 278 -16.86 4.19 -22.01
C ILE A 278 -17.58 3.00 -22.64
N LYS A 279 -17.27 1.78 -22.17
CA LYS A 279 -17.83 0.54 -22.71
C LYS A 279 -17.89 -0.55 -21.64
N GLY A 280 -18.87 -1.43 -21.76
CA GLY A 280 -19.04 -2.58 -20.87
C GLY A 280 -19.85 -2.22 -19.64
N THR A 281 -19.57 -2.88 -18.52
CA THR A 281 -20.34 -2.73 -17.28
C THR A 281 -19.41 -2.73 -16.09
N SER A 282 -19.75 -1.94 -15.06
CA SER A 282 -19.15 -2.02 -13.73
C SER A 282 -20.25 -2.09 -12.67
N VAL A 283 -20.08 -2.97 -11.67
CA VAL A 283 -20.99 -3.07 -10.52
C VAL A 283 -20.98 -1.79 -9.66
N PHE A 284 -19.91 -1.00 -9.75
CA PHE A 284 -19.72 0.22 -8.97
C PHE A 284 -20.09 1.51 -9.73
N GLY A 285 -20.75 1.38 -10.90
CA GLY A 285 -21.30 2.50 -11.66
C GLY A 285 -20.44 2.99 -12.82
N ASP A 286 -20.53 4.28 -13.12
CA ASP A 286 -20.04 4.85 -14.38
C ASP A 286 -18.59 5.35 -14.33
N TYR A 287 -17.83 5.01 -13.29
CA TYR A 287 -16.45 5.45 -13.08
C TYR A 287 -15.57 4.30 -12.58
N LEU A 288 -14.24 4.42 -12.75
CA LEU A 288 -13.30 3.48 -12.18
C LEU A 288 -13.35 3.56 -10.65
N THR A 289 -13.98 2.56 -10.04
CA THR A 289 -14.24 2.50 -8.61
C THR A 289 -13.80 1.15 -8.05
N PHE A 290 -13.08 1.18 -6.94
CA PHE A 290 -12.66 0.00 -6.19
C PHE A 290 -13.49 -0.09 -4.91
N MET A 291 -14.40 -1.06 -4.82
CA MET A 291 -15.25 -1.24 -3.63
C MET A 291 -16.07 0.03 -3.31
N ASP A 292 -16.11 0.45 -2.04
CA ASP A 292 -16.79 1.68 -1.59
C ASP A 292 -15.89 2.91 -1.77
N VAL A 293 -15.59 3.26 -3.03
CA VAL A 293 -14.74 4.40 -3.42
C VAL A 293 -13.33 4.35 -2.80
N GLY A 294 -12.77 3.14 -2.81
CA GLY A 294 -11.49 2.82 -2.20
C GLY A 294 -10.29 2.92 -3.14
N PHE A 295 -9.29 2.11 -2.84
CA PHE A 295 -7.94 2.14 -3.35
C PHE A 295 -7.49 0.74 -3.77
N LEU A 296 -6.88 0.61 -4.95
CA LEU A 296 -6.18 -0.59 -5.38
C LEU A 296 -4.70 -0.46 -5.09
N TYR A 297 -4.17 -1.28 -4.18
CA TYR A 297 -2.75 -1.36 -3.92
C TYR A 297 -2.10 -2.39 -4.85
N VAL A 298 -0.95 -2.01 -5.41
CA VAL A 298 -0.21 -2.82 -6.37
C VAL A 298 1.17 -3.14 -5.83
N PHE A 299 1.50 -4.44 -5.81
CA PHE A 299 2.80 -4.96 -5.41
C PHE A 299 3.39 -5.83 -6.51
N TRP A 300 4.72 -5.84 -6.60
CA TRP A 300 5.46 -6.57 -7.63
C TRP A 300 6.67 -7.29 -7.05
N GLU A 301 6.92 -8.51 -7.51
CA GLU A 301 8.16 -9.25 -7.29
C GLU A 301 8.81 -9.53 -8.65
N PRO A 302 9.90 -8.82 -9.01
CA PRO A 302 10.46 -8.85 -10.35
C PRO A 302 11.09 -10.19 -10.71
N THR A 303 11.73 -10.88 -9.75
CA THR A 303 12.44 -12.14 -10.00
C THR A 303 11.53 -13.23 -10.57
N SER A 304 10.29 -13.29 -10.09
CA SER A 304 9.31 -14.32 -10.45
C SER A 304 8.12 -13.79 -11.24
N ASN A 305 8.12 -12.50 -11.60
CA ASN A 305 7.07 -11.79 -12.30
C ASN A 305 5.70 -11.99 -11.65
N ILE A 306 5.64 -11.85 -10.34
CA ILE A 306 4.38 -11.97 -9.59
C ILE A 306 3.88 -10.60 -9.20
N MET A 307 2.63 -10.32 -9.54
CA MET A 307 1.89 -9.15 -9.06
C MET A 307 0.95 -9.56 -7.94
N TYR A 308 0.82 -8.72 -6.92
CA TYR A 308 -0.23 -8.82 -5.91
C TYR A 308 -1.09 -7.55 -5.92
N LEU A 309 -2.40 -7.75 -5.87
CA LEU A 309 -3.41 -6.70 -5.95
C LEU A 309 -4.39 -6.84 -4.79
N THR A 310 -4.67 -5.76 -4.07
CA THR A 310 -5.70 -5.73 -3.03
C THR A 310 -6.43 -4.40 -3.05
N ALA A 311 -7.77 -4.47 -3.05
CA ALA A 311 -8.63 -3.30 -2.95
C ALA A 311 -9.06 -3.07 -1.49
N GLN A 312 -9.10 -1.82 -1.05
CA GLN A 312 -9.50 -1.42 0.29
C GLN A 312 -10.30 -0.13 0.26
N CYS A 313 -11.25 0.05 1.18
CA CYS A 313 -12.04 1.27 1.34
C CYS A 313 -11.92 1.82 2.77
#